data_AF-A0A4Y2MJT7-F1
#
_entry.id   AF-A0A4Y2MJT7-F1
#
_cell.length_a   1.000
_cell.length_b   1.000
_cell.length_c   1.000
_cell.angle_alpha   90.00
_cell.angle_beta   90.00
_cell.angle_gamma   90.00
#
_symmetry.space_group_name_H-M   'P 1'
#
loop_
_entity.id
_entity.type
_entity.pdbx_description
1 polymer ?
#
loop_
_entity_poly.entity_id
_entity_poly.type
_entity_poly.pdbx_seq_one_letter_code
_entity_poly.pdbx_strand_id
1 'polypeptide(L)'
;MTMTFFGEQGLGNRKFERCFICSQRVNHEFIKLSGTIYDLKITKEMRMAATSARAKYMQYLESEKSKEKTETKQVKRKALEEEIDFLKQKKMFLQTDIHQTNEKANDLATEAEKSKDINLFIQSHELRKTISKKEIK
;
A
#
# COMPACT_ATOMS: atom_id res chain seq x y z
N MET A 1 -1.31 -43.42 3.27
CA MET A 1 -1.65 -42.03 3.66
C MET A 1 -1.23 -41.14 2.50
N THR A 2 -2.21 -40.79 1.66
CA THR A 2 -2.04 -40.04 0.42
C THR A 2 -1.76 -38.56 0.73
N MET A 3 -0.61 -38.06 0.28
CA MET A 3 -0.26 -36.64 0.39
C MET A 3 -0.83 -35.87 -0.80
N THR A 4 -2.05 -35.37 -0.66
CA THR A 4 -2.59 -34.32 -1.54
C THR A 4 -2.11 -32.96 -1.02
N PHE A 5 -1.34 -32.22 -1.81
CA PHE A 5 -1.06 -30.81 -1.55
C PHE A 5 -1.60 -29.94 -2.69
N PHE A 6 -2.48 -29.01 -2.28
CA PHE A 6 -3.01 -27.90 -3.05
C PHE A 6 -1.87 -27.03 -3.57
N GLY A 7 -1.77 -26.89 -4.89
CA GLY A 7 -0.90 -25.96 -5.58
C GLY A 7 -1.70 -25.20 -6.62
N GLU A 8 -2.53 -24.25 -6.17
CA GLU A 8 -3.20 -23.34 -7.08
C GLU A 8 -2.34 -22.09 -7.30
N GLN A 9 -2.17 -21.77 -8.59
CA GLN A 9 -1.77 -20.50 -9.21
C GLN A 9 -0.28 -20.20 -9.47
N GLY A 10 0.02 -20.00 -10.77
CA GLY A 10 1.17 -19.24 -11.26
C GLY A 10 2.05 -20.01 -12.25
N LEU A 11 2.12 -19.52 -13.50
CA LEU A 11 2.87 -20.04 -14.66
C LEU A 11 4.42 -20.07 -14.51
N GLY A 12 4.95 -20.44 -13.34
CA GLY A 12 6.38 -20.66 -13.06
C GLY A 12 6.76 -22.12 -12.76
N ASN A 13 5.79 -23.04 -12.74
CA ASN A 13 5.96 -24.38 -12.16
C ASN A 13 6.96 -25.31 -12.86
N ARG A 14 7.17 -25.21 -14.19
CA ARG A 14 7.98 -26.22 -14.90
C ARG A 14 9.48 -26.24 -14.56
N LYS A 15 10.05 -25.13 -14.08
CA LYS A 15 11.46 -25.10 -13.62
C LYS A 15 11.57 -25.62 -12.19
N PHE A 16 10.64 -25.24 -11.33
CA PHE A 16 10.59 -25.66 -9.93
C PHE A 16 10.34 -27.17 -9.80
N GLU A 17 9.41 -27.68 -10.61
CA GLU A 17 9.02 -29.10 -10.64
C GLU A 17 10.12 -30.00 -11.20
N ARG A 18 10.85 -29.55 -12.22
CA ARG A 18 12.08 -30.21 -12.68
C ARG A 18 13.19 -30.19 -11.64
N CYS A 19 13.37 -29.08 -10.93
CA CYS A 19 14.38 -28.98 -9.87
C CYS A 19 14.08 -29.93 -8.70
N PHE A 20 12.79 -30.07 -8.35
CA PHE A 20 12.32 -31.01 -7.34
C PHE A 20 12.55 -32.48 -7.74
N ILE A 21 12.18 -32.86 -8.98
CA ILE A 21 12.41 -34.22 -9.49
C ILE A 21 13.90 -34.54 -9.57
N CYS A 22 14.74 -33.60 -10.04
CA CYS A 22 16.19 -33.77 -10.05
C CYS A 22 16.75 -33.96 -8.64
N SER A 23 16.28 -33.15 -7.67
CA SER A 23 16.71 -33.25 -6.27
C SER A 23 16.31 -34.59 -5.65
N GLN A 24 15.08 -35.06 -5.89
CA GLN A 24 14.63 -36.37 -5.44
C GLN A 24 15.45 -37.51 -6.03
N ARG A 25 15.75 -37.45 -7.34
CA ARG A 25 16.54 -38.49 -8.01
C ARG A 25 17.98 -38.55 -7.51
N VAL A 26 18.63 -37.39 -7.36
CA VAL A 26 20.00 -37.31 -6.82
C VAL A 26 20.05 -37.86 -5.40
N ASN A 27 19.08 -37.51 -4.56
CA ASN A 27 18.98 -38.05 -3.20
C ASN A 27 18.72 -39.56 -3.21
N HIS A 28 17.85 -40.05 -4.09
CA HIS A 28 17.56 -41.49 -4.21
C HIS A 28 18.80 -42.28 -4.66
N GLU A 29 19.52 -41.81 -5.68
CA GLU A 29 20.75 -42.45 -6.17
C GLU A 29 21.86 -42.42 -5.10
N PHE A 30 22.01 -41.31 -4.37
CA PHE A 30 22.97 -41.19 -3.27
C PHE A 30 22.66 -42.16 -2.11
N ILE A 31 21.38 -42.31 -1.76
CA ILE A 31 20.92 -43.27 -0.74
C ILE A 31 21.16 -44.72 -1.19
N LYS A 32 20.94 -45.00 -2.48
CA LYS A 32 21.19 -46.34 -3.05
C LYS A 32 22.67 -46.70 -3.09
N LEU A 33 23.54 -45.74 -3.42
CA LEU A 33 25.00 -45.92 -3.46
C LEU A 33 25.64 -46.08 -2.07
N SER A 34 25.10 -45.39 -1.06
CA SER A 34 25.64 -45.43 0.31
C SER A 34 25.36 -46.73 1.05
N GLY A 35 24.44 -47.59 0.56
CA GLY A 35 24.25 -49.00 0.94
C GLY A 35 23.84 -49.28 2.40
N THR A 36 23.98 -48.31 3.30
CA THR A 36 23.94 -48.45 4.77
C THR A 36 22.73 -47.77 5.40
N ILE A 37 21.96 -46.98 4.62
CA ILE A 37 20.85 -46.18 5.13
C ILE A 37 19.60 -47.04 5.42
N TYR A 38 19.50 -48.22 4.81
CA TYR A 38 18.34 -49.10 5.01
C TYR A 38 18.28 -49.74 6.41
N ASP A 39 19.40 -49.75 7.16
CA ASP A 39 19.46 -50.23 8.55
C ASP A 39 19.26 -49.12 9.61
N LEU A 40 19.16 -47.85 9.19
CA LEU A 40 18.89 -46.73 10.10
C LEU A 40 17.42 -46.76 10.56
N LYS A 41 17.20 -47.30 11.77
CA LYS A 41 15.90 -47.24 12.44
C LYS A 41 15.52 -45.78 12.69
N ILE A 42 14.40 -45.34 12.12
CA ILE A 42 13.87 -44.00 12.35
C ILE A 42 13.46 -43.86 13.82
N THR A 43 14.35 -43.26 14.62
CA THR A 43 14.09 -43.03 16.04
C THR A 43 12.99 -41.98 16.23
N LYS A 44 12.42 -41.96 17.44
CA LYS A 44 11.39 -40.99 17.81
C LYS A 44 11.96 -39.56 17.79
N GLU A 45 13.22 -39.36 18.19
CA GLU A 45 13.82 -38.02 18.19
C GLU A 45 13.95 -37.45 16.77
N MET A 46 14.32 -38.27 15.79
CA MET A 46 14.42 -37.83 14.39
C MET A 46 13.06 -37.31 13.86
N ARG A 47 11.98 -38.05 14.15
CA ARG A 47 10.61 -37.64 13.79
C ARG A 47 10.19 -36.35 14.50
N MET A 48 10.51 -36.22 15.79
CA MET A 48 10.20 -35.02 16.56
C MET A 48 11.00 -33.81 16.07
N ALA A 49 12.28 -33.98 15.75
CA ALA A 49 13.14 -32.92 15.21
C ALA A 49 12.62 -32.44 13.85
N ALA A 50 12.30 -33.35 12.93
CA ALA A 50 11.73 -33.02 11.63
C ALA A 50 10.37 -32.30 11.76
N THR A 51 9.50 -32.78 12.65
CA THR A 51 8.19 -32.16 12.89
C THR A 51 8.33 -30.75 13.49
N SER A 52 9.25 -30.58 14.44
CA SER A 52 9.55 -29.28 15.07
C SER A 52 10.13 -28.30 14.06
N ALA A 53 11.08 -28.73 13.23
CA ALA A 53 11.64 -27.90 12.16
C ALA A 53 10.56 -27.46 11.17
N ARG A 54 9.67 -28.39 10.76
CA ARG A 54 8.53 -28.08 9.90
C ARG A 54 7.58 -27.07 10.55
N ALA A 55 7.25 -27.25 11.83
CA ALA A 55 6.36 -26.33 12.56
C ALA A 55 6.96 -24.92 12.64
N LYS A 56 8.24 -24.80 12.99
CA LYS A 56 8.97 -23.51 13.03
C LYS A 56 8.97 -22.82 11.66
N TYR A 57 9.22 -23.57 10.59
CA TYR A 57 9.20 -23.01 9.24
C TYR A 57 7.81 -22.53 8.82
N MET A 58 6.76 -23.31 9.10
CA MET A 58 5.38 -22.89 8.81
C MET A 58 4.99 -21.63 9.58
N GLN A 59 5.34 -21.55 10.86
CA GLN A 59 5.10 -20.37 11.69
C GLN A 59 5.83 -19.14 11.14
N TYR A 60 7.09 -19.30 10.69
CA TYR A 60 7.84 -18.23 10.04
C TYR A 60 7.13 -17.75 8.77
N LEU A 61 6.73 -18.66 7.88
CA LEU A 61 6.02 -18.30 6.64
C LEU A 61 4.70 -17.56 6.91
N GLU A 62 3.95 -17.96 7.93
CA GLU A 62 2.72 -17.29 8.32
C GLU A 62 3.00 -15.88 8.88
N SER A 63 4.09 -15.71 9.63
CA SER A 63 4.54 -14.40 10.12
C SER A 63 5.02 -13.48 9.00
N GLU A 64 5.69 -14.00 7.96
CA GLU A 64 6.11 -13.19 6.81
C GLU A 64 4.91 -12.71 5.99
N LYS A 65 3.94 -13.60 5.74
CA LYS A 65 2.68 -13.24 5.06
C LYS A 65 1.87 -12.21 5.84
N SER A 66 1.91 -12.23 7.17
CA SER A 66 1.18 -11.26 7.99
C SER A 66 1.85 -9.89 7.96
N LYS A 67 3.20 -9.81 7.98
CA LYS A 67 3.96 -8.56 7.81
C LYS A 67 3.65 -7.89 6.47
N GLU A 68 3.69 -8.64 5.37
CA GLU A 68 3.41 -8.14 4.02
C GLU A 68 2.00 -7.50 3.90
N LYS A 69 1.00 -8.11 4.56
CA LYS A 69 -0.37 -7.55 4.62
C LYS A 69 -0.45 -6.26 5.44
N THR A 70 0.40 -6.09 6.44
CA THR A 70 0.43 -4.86 7.25
C THR A 70 1.19 -3.74 6.55
N GLU A 71 2.29 -4.05 5.86
CA GLU A 71 3.11 -3.08 5.14
C GLU A 71 2.34 -2.47 3.96
N THR A 72 1.68 -3.29 3.15
CA THR A 72 0.85 -2.80 2.03
C THR A 72 -0.31 -1.93 2.47
N LYS A 73 -0.92 -2.21 3.64
CA LYS A 73 -1.96 -1.35 4.24
C LYS A 73 -1.40 -0.03 4.76
N GLN A 74 -0.23 -0.06 5.41
CA GLN A 74 0.42 1.15 5.93
C GLN A 74 0.87 2.08 4.81
N VAL A 75 1.42 1.56 3.70
CA VAL A 75 1.80 2.38 2.54
C VAL A 75 0.58 3.08 1.94
N LYS A 76 -0.54 2.36 1.77
CA LYS A 76 -1.79 2.96 1.27
C LYS A 76 -2.33 4.02 2.23
N ARG A 77 -2.26 3.79 3.54
CA ARG A 77 -2.69 4.76 4.55
C ARG A 77 -1.82 6.02 4.51
N LYS A 78 -0.50 5.86 4.41
CA LYS A 78 0.42 6.99 4.33
C LYS A 78 0.19 7.84 3.08
N ALA A 79 -0.02 7.20 1.92
CA ALA A 79 -0.36 7.91 0.68
C ALA A 79 -1.68 8.70 0.80
N LEU A 80 -2.70 8.13 1.45
CA LEU A 80 -3.96 8.82 1.71
C LEU A 80 -3.81 9.99 2.70
N GLU A 81 -2.98 9.83 3.74
CA GLU A 81 -2.68 10.91 4.69
C GLU A 81 -1.96 12.08 4.01
N GLU A 82 -0.98 11.80 3.14
CA GLU A 82 -0.28 12.80 2.33
C GLU A 82 -1.23 13.54 1.38
N GLU A 83 -2.15 12.82 0.72
CA GLU A 83 -3.16 13.42 -0.17
C GLU A 83 -4.14 14.31 0.61
N ILE A 84 -4.59 13.87 1.79
CA ILE A 84 -5.45 14.68 2.68
C ILE A 84 -4.75 15.98 3.09
N ASP A 85 -3.48 15.91 3.46
CA ASP A 85 -2.74 17.10 3.89
C ASP A 85 -2.48 18.06 2.73
N PHE A 86 -2.19 17.55 1.53
CA PHE A 86 -2.15 18.36 0.31
C PHE A 86 -3.48 19.06 0.04
N LEU A 87 -4.61 18.34 0.14
CA LEU A 87 -5.94 18.91 -0.06
C LEU A 87 -6.28 19.97 1.00
N LYS A 88 -5.90 19.77 2.26
CA LYS A 88 -6.06 20.78 3.33
C LYS A 88 -5.28 22.05 3.02
N GLN A 89 -4.02 21.92 2.59
CA GLN A 89 -3.20 23.08 2.20
C GLN A 89 -3.83 23.84 1.03
N LYS A 90 -4.28 23.12 0.00
CA LYS A 90 -4.97 23.73 -1.15
C LYS A 90 -6.26 24.44 -0.75
N LYS A 91 -7.04 23.86 0.17
CA LYS A 91 -8.25 24.49 0.71
C LYS A 91 -7.92 25.77 1.46
N MET A 92 -6.90 25.76 2.32
CA MET A 92 -6.46 26.94 3.06
C MET A 92 -6.04 28.07 2.11
N PHE A 93 -5.25 27.75 1.08
CA PHE A 93 -4.81 28.72 0.08
C PHE A 93 -6.00 29.38 -0.65
N LEU A 94 -6.98 28.58 -1.08
CA LEU A 94 -8.19 29.08 -1.73
C LEU A 94 -9.03 29.96 -0.78
N GLN A 95 -9.14 29.59 0.50
CA GLN A 95 -9.85 30.41 1.48
C GLN A 95 -9.16 31.76 1.69
N THR A 96 -7.82 31.79 1.78
CA THR A 96 -7.06 33.04 1.88
C THR A 96 -7.22 33.90 0.63
N ASP A 97 -7.15 33.32 -0.58
CA ASP A 97 -7.35 34.03 -1.85
C ASP A 97 -8.75 34.65 -1.95
N ILE A 98 -9.79 33.88 -1.57
CA ILE A 98 -11.17 34.37 -1.50
C ILE A 98 -11.27 35.54 -0.51
N HIS A 99 -10.71 35.40 0.69
CA HIS A 99 -10.77 36.42 1.72
C HIS A 99 -10.11 37.73 1.26
N GLN A 100 -8.88 37.65 0.73
CA GLN A 100 -8.15 38.81 0.22
C GLN A 100 -8.87 39.48 -0.96
N THR A 101 -9.46 38.69 -1.86
CA THR A 101 -10.25 39.23 -2.98
C THR A 101 -11.52 39.92 -2.49
N ASN A 102 -12.14 39.39 -1.43
CA ASN A 102 -13.33 39.98 -0.83
C ASN A 102 -13.02 41.29 -0.11
N GLU A 103 -11.89 41.36 0.61
CA GLU A 103 -11.40 42.60 1.23
C GLU A 103 -11.17 43.68 0.17
N LYS A 104 -10.45 43.36 -0.91
CA LYS A 104 -10.26 44.29 -2.04
C LYS A 104 -11.58 44.77 -2.64
N ALA A 105 -12.56 43.87 -2.79
CA ALA A 105 -13.88 44.26 -3.28
C ALA A 105 -14.61 45.19 -2.30
N ASN A 106 -14.44 45.00 -0.99
CA ASN A 106 -14.98 45.91 0.03
C ASN A 106 -14.28 47.26 -0.01
N ASP A 107 -12.95 47.29 -0.07
CA ASP A 107 -12.16 48.53 -0.15
C ASP A 107 -12.60 49.38 -1.35
N LEU A 108 -12.69 48.77 -2.54
CA LEU A 108 -13.18 49.43 -3.75
C LEU A 108 -14.61 49.97 -3.60
N ALA A 109 -15.49 49.23 -2.91
CA ALA A 109 -16.85 49.70 -2.64
C ALA A 109 -16.85 50.92 -1.69
N THR A 110 -16.05 50.89 -0.61
CA THR A 110 -15.93 52.03 0.31
C THR A 110 -15.30 53.25 -0.35
N GLU A 111 -14.36 53.04 -1.28
CA GLU A 111 -13.77 54.12 -2.05
C GLU A 111 -14.78 54.70 -3.05
N ALA A 112 -15.52 53.85 -3.75
CA ALA A 112 -16.60 54.25 -4.66
C ALA A 112 -17.67 55.10 -3.95
N GLU A 113 -18.04 54.76 -2.71
CA GLU A 113 -18.99 55.56 -1.91
C GLU A 113 -18.44 56.96 -1.57
N LYS A 114 -17.14 57.05 -1.24
CA LYS A 114 -16.48 58.33 -0.92
C LYS A 114 -16.28 59.21 -2.15
N SER A 115 -15.81 58.63 -3.25
CA SER A 115 -15.48 59.34 -4.50
C SER A 115 -16.68 59.52 -5.43
N LYS A 116 -17.76 58.76 -5.21
CA LYS A 116 -18.93 58.63 -6.09
C LYS A 116 -18.57 58.15 -7.51
N ASP A 117 -17.49 57.38 -7.63
CA ASP A 117 -17.05 56.80 -8.91
C ASP A 117 -17.73 55.45 -9.19
N ILE A 118 -18.58 55.44 -10.23
CA ILE A 118 -19.31 54.25 -10.67
C ILE A 118 -18.36 53.16 -11.20
N ASN A 119 -17.19 53.53 -11.75
CA ASN A 119 -16.25 52.55 -12.29
C ASN A 119 -15.69 51.64 -11.19
N LEU A 120 -15.38 52.19 -10.01
CA LEU A 120 -14.93 51.44 -8.85
C LEU A 120 -16.01 50.47 -8.36
N PHE A 121 -17.27 50.88 -8.42
CA PHE A 121 -18.40 50.01 -8.08
C PHE A 121 -18.53 48.81 -9.04
N ILE A 122 -18.35 49.04 -10.34
CA ILE A 122 -18.35 47.97 -11.36
C ILE A 122 -17.20 46.98 -11.07
N GLN A 123 -15.99 47.47 -10.80
CA GLN A 123 -14.84 46.61 -10.48
C GLN A 123 -15.07 45.78 -9.20
N SER A 124 -15.60 46.38 -8.14
CA SER A 124 -15.97 45.66 -6.92
C SER A 124 -16.96 44.53 -7.21
N HIS A 125 -17.98 44.81 -8.02
CA HIS A 125 -18.99 43.82 -8.39
C HIS A 125 -18.41 42.66 -9.22
N GLU A 126 -17.49 42.95 -10.14
CA GLU A 126 -16.78 41.92 -10.91
C GLU A 126 -15.95 41.00 -10.01
N LEU A 127 -15.23 41.55 -9.03
CA LEU A 127 -14.49 40.75 -8.05
C LEU A 127 -15.42 39.84 -7.25
N ARG A 128 -16.57 40.34 -6.78
CA ARG A 128 -17.58 39.52 -6.08
C ARG A 128 -18.12 38.38 -6.94
N LYS A 129 -18.32 38.61 -8.24
CA LYS A 129 -18.68 37.54 -9.19
C LYS A 129 -17.61 36.46 -9.28
N THR A 130 -16.32 36.83 -9.25
CA THR A 130 -15.24 35.84 -9.27
C THR A 130 -15.18 35.02 -7.98
N ILE A 131 -15.45 35.63 -6.83
CA ILE A 131 -15.51 34.94 -5.52
C ILE A 131 -16.63 33.90 -5.52
N SER A 132 -17.84 34.29 -5.94
CA SER A 132 -18.99 33.38 -5.97
C SER A 132 -18.78 32.15 -6.85
N LYS A 133 -17.92 32.24 -7.88
CA LYS A 133 -17.51 31.10 -8.71
C LYS A 133 -16.49 30.18 -8.02
N LYS A 134 -15.68 30.71 -7.09
CA LYS A 134 -14.64 29.98 -6.35
C LYS A 134 -15.16 29.38 -5.03
N GLU A 135 -16.29 29.87 -4.52
CA GLU A 135 -16.92 29.30 -3.32
C GLU A 135 -17.32 27.84 -3.54
N ILE A 136 -16.74 26.96 -2.74
CA ILE A 136 -17.09 25.55 -2.69
C ILE A 136 -18.35 25.43 -1.81
N LYS A 137 -19.50 25.04 -2.41
CA LYS A 137 -20.72 24.68 -1.68
C LYS A 137 -20.60 23.33 -0.97
#